data_AF-A0A1J4JZK5-F1
#
_entry.id   AF-A0A1J4JZK5-F1
#
_cell.length_a   1.000
_cell.length_b   1.000
_cell.length_c   1.000
_cell.angle_alpha   90.00
_cell.angle_beta   90.00
_cell.angle_gamma   90.00
#
_symmetry.space_group_name_H-M   'P 1'
#
loop_
_entity.id
_entity.type
_entity.pdbx_description
1 polymer ?
#
loop_
_entity_poly.entity_id
_entity_poly.type
_entity_poly.pdbx_seq_one_letter_code
_entity_poly.pdbx_strand_id
1 'polypeptide(L)'
;MDMRYKDFEQRKKNYEKDIAELNRQLAIQRAKNNKLHKILSTYDSDKMALANSRARISQLNQEIESLKHQQQVKEARFKKMEQERDMLMSKFEASVHDVRQKTEFRALLLEKKVESLDEVLQRKEGQLDEMLETAGINDDQLEELSEKVGDLLNSKNAVIENLEYELAKATKAHNDLISIYQAKMSSAGVPADELVFEPLPSDTTTAPAPSLFR
;
A
#
# COMPACT_ATOMS: atom_id res chain seq x y z
N MET A 1 82.11 41.08 -85.35
CA MET A 1 81.38 41.12 -84.06
C MET A 1 82.17 40.32 -83.04
N ASP A 2 82.51 40.95 -81.93
CA ASP A 2 83.55 40.58 -80.96
C ASP A 2 83.24 39.28 -80.18
N MET A 3 84.20 38.38 -80.03
CA MET A 3 84.07 37.09 -79.29
C MET A 3 83.64 37.30 -77.83
N ARG A 4 84.04 38.42 -77.22
CA ARG A 4 83.60 38.83 -75.88
C ARG A 4 82.10 39.13 -75.80
N TYR A 5 81.50 39.66 -76.87
CA TYR A 5 80.08 40.00 -76.90
C TYR A 5 79.21 38.73 -76.97
N LYS A 6 79.64 37.71 -77.72
CA LYS A 6 78.97 36.40 -77.76
C LYS A 6 79.05 35.64 -76.43
N ASP A 7 80.20 35.67 -75.74
CA ASP A 7 80.32 35.08 -74.38
C ASP A 7 79.44 35.81 -73.36
N PHE A 8 79.37 37.14 -73.43
CA PHE A 8 78.47 37.93 -72.60
C PHE A 8 76.99 37.61 -72.84
N GLU A 9 76.55 37.52 -74.10
CA GLU A 9 75.17 37.14 -74.45
C GLU A 9 74.82 35.72 -74.01
N GLN A 10 75.77 34.77 -74.14
CA GLN A 10 75.56 33.39 -73.70
C GLN A 10 75.46 33.29 -72.17
N ARG A 11 76.31 34.02 -71.44
CA ARG A 11 76.22 34.11 -69.97
C ARG A 11 74.93 34.78 -69.54
N LYS A 12 74.53 35.89 -70.19
CA LYS A 12 73.25 36.56 -69.93
C LYS A 12 72.07 35.61 -70.14
N LYS A 13 72.06 34.85 -71.23
CA LYS A 13 71.02 33.84 -71.52
C LYS A 13 71.01 32.70 -70.50
N ASN A 14 72.17 32.26 -70.01
CA ASN A 14 72.25 31.28 -68.94
C ASN A 14 71.70 31.84 -67.62
N TYR A 15 72.08 33.07 -67.24
CA TYR A 15 71.52 33.74 -66.07
C TYR A 15 70.01 33.94 -66.17
N GLU A 16 69.48 34.31 -67.34
CA GLU A 16 68.04 34.44 -67.56
C GLU A 16 67.30 33.10 -67.40
N LYS A 17 67.89 31.99 -67.86
CA LYS A 17 67.36 30.64 -67.64
C LYS A 17 67.38 30.25 -66.17
N ASP A 18 68.48 30.51 -65.46
CA ASP A 18 68.60 30.19 -64.04
C ASP A 18 67.61 31.01 -63.20
N ILE A 19 67.43 32.30 -63.52
CA ILE A 19 66.43 33.17 -62.91
C ILE A 19 65.01 32.64 -63.17
N ALA A 20 64.71 32.19 -64.39
CA ALA A 20 63.41 31.64 -64.73
C ALA A 20 63.12 30.33 -63.97
N GLU A 21 64.11 29.44 -63.85
CA GLU A 21 63.99 28.18 -63.12
C GLU A 21 63.84 28.42 -61.61
N LEU A 22 64.65 29.33 -61.03
CA LEU A 22 64.52 29.77 -59.64
C LEU A 22 63.12 30.36 -59.36
N ASN A 23 62.60 31.21 -60.25
CA ASN A 23 61.26 31.77 -60.12
C ASN A 23 60.16 30.70 -60.20
N ARG A 24 60.32 29.68 -61.06
CA ARG A 24 59.41 28.53 -61.15
C ARG A 24 59.41 27.74 -59.84
N GLN A 25 60.59 27.43 -59.30
CA GLN A 25 60.72 26.73 -58.02
C GLN A 25 60.14 27.55 -56.87
N LEU A 26 60.40 28.86 -56.84
CA LEU A 26 59.83 29.79 -55.87
C LEU A 26 58.30 29.80 -55.93
N ALA A 27 57.71 29.81 -57.13
CA ALA A 27 56.26 29.75 -57.31
C ALA A 27 55.65 28.44 -56.79
N ILE A 28 56.31 27.30 -57.04
CA ILE A 28 55.91 25.99 -56.51
C ILE A 28 55.96 25.99 -54.97
N GLN A 29 57.04 26.51 -54.39
CA GLN A 29 57.18 26.59 -52.93
C GLN A 29 56.15 27.53 -52.30
N ARG A 30 55.86 28.68 -52.92
CA ARG A 30 54.79 29.60 -52.49
C ARG A 30 53.42 28.95 -52.55
N ALA A 31 53.11 28.22 -53.63
CA ALA A 31 51.85 27.49 -53.76
C ALA A 31 51.71 26.39 -52.69
N LYS A 32 52.79 25.66 -52.40
CA LYS A 32 52.82 24.64 -51.33
C LYS A 32 52.66 25.27 -49.94
N ASN A 33 53.35 26.38 -49.68
CA ASN A 33 53.26 27.13 -48.44
C ASN A 33 51.83 27.67 -48.20
N ASN A 34 51.19 28.23 -49.24
CA ASN A 34 49.78 28.66 -49.18
C ASN A 34 48.82 27.50 -48.89
N LYS A 35 49.06 26.31 -49.47
CA LYS A 35 48.26 25.11 -49.16
C LYS A 35 48.43 24.65 -47.71
N LEU A 36 49.67 24.63 -47.22
CA LEU A 36 49.97 24.27 -45.83
C LEU A 36 49.31 25.25 -44.85
N HIS A 37 49.33 26.55 -45.14
CA HIS A 37 48.63 27.54 -44.32
C HIS A 37 47.11 27.31 -44.27
N LYS A 38 46.49 26.96 -45.41
CA LYS A 38 45.05 26.62 -45.43
C LYS A 38 44.74 25.38 -44.60
N ILE A 39 45.55 24.33 -44.70
CA ILE A 39 45.38 23.09 -43.93
C ILE A 39 45.57 23.35 -42.44
N LEU A 40 46.58 24.14 -42.05
CA LEU A 40 46.80 24.51 -40.65
C LEU A 40 45.62 25.32 -40.10
N SER A 41 45.08 26.25 -40.89
CA SER A 41 43.92 27.04 -40.50
C SER A 41 42.66 26.19 -40.27
N THR A 42 42.45 25.12 -41.04
CA THR A 42 41.32 24.21 -40.82
C THR A 42 41.58 23.23 -39.68
N TYR A 43 42.83 22.81 -39.48
CA TYR A 43 43.21 21.86 -38.44
C TYR A 43 42.84 22.33 -37.02
N ASP A 44 43.05 23.61 -36.71
CA ASP A 44 42.69 24.14 -35.39
C ASP A 44 41.16 24.12 -35.15
N SER A 45 40.37 24.43 -36.18
CA SER A 45 38.91 24.33 -36.14
C SER A 45 38.45 22.88 -35.93
N ASP A 46 39.02 21.94 -36.68
CA ASP A 46 38.68 20.52 -36.58
C ASP A 46 39.05 19.95 -35.20
N LYS A 47 40.18 20.39 -34.64
CA LYS A 47 40.62 20.02 -33.28
C LYS A 47 39.64 20.50 -32.22
N MET A 48 39.14 21.73 -32.34
CA MET A 48 38.10 22.26 -31.44
C MET A 48 36.78 21.50 -31.58
N ALA A 49 36.33 21.23 -32.81
CA ALA A 49 35.12 20.44 -33.06
C ALA A 49 35.22 19.03 -32.48
N LEU A 50 36.37 18.38 -32.61
CA LEU A 50 36.64 17.08 -32.01
C LEU A 50 36.61 17.13 -30.48
N ALA A 51 37.20 18.15 -29.87
CA ALA A 51 37.17 18.34 -28.42
C ALA A 51 35.74 18.52 -27.89
N ASN A 52 34.93 19.35 -28.55
CA ASN A 52 33.53 19.55 -28.22
C ASN A 52 32.71 18.27 -28.38
N SER A 53 32.95 17.51 -29.45
CA SER A 53 32.26 16.24 -29.70
C SER A 53 32.61 15.20 -28.62
N ARG A 54 33.88 15.12 -28.21
CA ARG A 54 34.33 14.25 -27.12
C ARG A 54 33.68 14.64 -25.78
N ALA A 55 33.61 15.93 -25.47
CA ALA A 55 32.93 16.41 -24.28
C ALA A 55 31.44 16.03 -24.30
N ARG A 56 30.77 16.19 -25.45
CA ARG A 56 29.37 15.80 -25.62
C ARG A 56 29.15 14.31 -25.45
N ILE A 57 30.00 13.46 -26.04
CA ILE A 57 29.95 12.00 -25.87
C ILE A 57 30.11 11.63 -24.39
N SER A 58 31.04 12.27 -23.69
CA SER A 58 31.24 12.02 -22.25
C SER A 58 29.99 12.37 -21.43
N GLN A 59 29.34 13.50 -21.72
CA GLN A 59 28.09 13.90 -21.05
C GLN A 59 26.96 12.91 -21.35
N LEU A 60 26.76 12.54 -22.62
CA LEU A 60 25.73 11.58 -23.01
C LEU A 60 25.95 10.20 -22.38
N ASN A 61 27.21 9.75 -22.26
CA ASN A 61 27.52 8.50 -21.58
C ASN A 61 27.15 8.55 -20.09
N GLN A 62 27.41 9.66 -19.40
CA GLN A 62 26.99 9.83 -18.01
C GLN A 62 25.46 9.83 -17.87
N GLU A 63 24.75 10.47 -18.81
CA GLU A 63 23.29 10.49 -18.83
C GLU A 63 22.70 9.09 -19.06
N ILE A 64 23.29 8.31 -19.98
CA ILE A 64 22.92 6.92 -20.24
C ILE A 64 23.05 6.06 -18.97
N GLU A 65 24.18 6.16 -18.26
CA GLU A 65 24.39 5.39 -17.03
C GLU A 65 23.43 5.81 -15.91
N SER A 66 23.14 7.12 -15.78
CA SER A 66 22.12 7.62 -14.85
C SER A 66 20.73 7.07 -15.17
N LEU A 67 20.32 7.10 -16.44
CA LEU A 67 19.03 6.60 -16.88
C LEU A 67 18.89 5.09 -16.68
N LYS A 68 19.94 4.31 -16.97
CA LYS A 68 19.97 2.87 -16.70
C LYS A 68 19.76 2.58 -15.22
N HIS A 69 20.45 3.32 -14.34
CA HIS A 69 20.27 3.14 -12.90
C HIS A 69 18.84 3.48 -12.47
N GLN A 70 18.27 4.58 -12.96
CA GLN A 70 16.89 4.95 -12.67
C GLN A 70 15.89 3.90 -13.17
N GLN A 71 16.12 3.33 -14.35
CA GLN A 71 15.30 2.24 -14.88
C GLN A 71 15.35 1.01 -13.96
N GLN A 72 16.54 0.56 -13.56
CA GLN A 72 16.70 -0.59 -12.66
C GLN A 72 15.97 -0.38 -11.33
N VAL A 73 16.06 0.83 -10.75
CA VAL A 73 15.36 1.17 -9.50
C VAL A 73 13.84 1.14 -9.70
N LYS A 74 13.34 1.65 -10.83
CA LYS A 74 11.90 1.62 -11.15
C LYS A 74 11.40 0.19 -11.36
N GLU A 75 12.15 -0.64 -12.07
CA GLU A 75 11.82 -2.06 -12.29
C GLU A 75 11.77 -2.83 -10.96
N ALA A 76 12.75 -2.62 -10.07
CA ALA A 76 12.75 -3.23 -8.75
C ALA A 76 11.53 -2.82 -7.91
N ARG A 77 11.17 -1.52 -7.94
CA ARG A 77 9.96 -1.01 -7.25
C ARG A 77 8.68 -1.58 -7.84
N PHE A 78 8.60 -1.66 -9.16
CA PHE A 78 7.44 -2.23 -9.85
C PHE A 78 7.22 -3.69 -9.47
N LYS A 79 8.28 -4.51 -9.51
CA LYS A 79 8.23 -5.91 -9.10
C LYS A 79 7.78 -6.08 -7.66
N LYS A 80 8.25 -5.21 -6.75
CA LYS A 80 7.81 -5.22 -5.35
C LYS A 80 6.31 -4.89 -5.23
N MET A 81 5.84 -3.90 -5.98
CA MET A 81 4.42 -3.51 -5.99
C MET A 81 3.53 -4.63 -6.55
N GLU A 82 3.97 -5.36 -7.57
CA GLU A 82 3.25 -6.55 -8.07
C GLU A 82 3.14 -7.63 -7.00
N GLN A 83 4.23 -7.92 -6.28
CA GLN A 83 4.22 -8.88 -5.18
C GLN A 83 3.27 -8.45 -4.04
N GLU A 84 3.28 -7.16 -3.69
CA GLU A 84 2.38 -6.59 -2.68
C GLU A 84 0.91 -6.70 -3.12
N ARG A 85 0.61 -6.40 -4.39
CA ARG A 85 -0.72 -6.56 -4.99
C ARG A 85 -1.19 -8.01 -4.92
N ASP A 86 -0.35 -8.95 -5.35
CA ASP A 86 -0.71 -10.36 -5.43
C ASP A 86 -0.93 -10.97 -4.04
N MET A 87 -0.08 -10.61 -3.08
CA MET A 87 -0.27 -10.97 -1.68
C MET A 87 -1.58 -10.39 -1.13
N LEU A 88 -1.89 -9.13 -1.44
CA LEU A 88 -3.11 -8.49 -0.95
C LEU A 88 -4.36 -9.15 -1.55
N MET A 89 -4.33 -9.49 -2.84
CA MET A 89 -5.41 -10.21 -3.50
C MET A 89 -5.64 -11.59 -2.87
N SER A 90 -4.56 -12.36 -2.64
CA SER A 90 -4.66 -13.66 -1.98
C SER A 90 -5.25 -13.55 -0.56
N LYS A 91 -4.82 -12.55 0.23
CA LYS A 91 -5.38 -12.31 1.56
C LYS A 91 -6.85 -11.91 1.52
N PHE A 92 -7.23 -11.10 0.54
CA PHE A 92 -8.62 -10.69 0.34
C PHE A 92 -9.50 -11.90 0.02
N GLU A 93 -9.12 -12.73 -0.96
CA GLU A 93 -9.85 -13.95 -1.33
C GLU A 93 -9.99 -14.91 -0.15
N ALA A 94 -8.91 -15.15 0.60
CA ALA A 94 -8.94 -16.00 1.79
C ALA A 94 -9.90 -15.44 2.87
N SER A 95 -9.87 -14.13 3.11
CA SER A 95 -10.74 -13.48 4.11
C SER A 95 -12.21 -13.53 3.70
N VAL A 96 -12.51 -13.30 2.42
CA VAL A 96 -13.87 -13.42 1.87
C VAL A 96 -14.38 -14.84 2.04
N HIS A 97 -13.55 -15.85 1.74
CA HIS A 97 -13.94 -17.25 1.89
C HIS A 97 -14.20 -17.62 3.36
N ASP A 98 -13.35 -17.20 4.29
CA ASP A 98 -13.52 -17.46 5.73
C ASP A 98 -14.81 -16.81 6.29
N VAL A 99 -15.06 -15.54 5.96
CA VAL A 99 -16.30 -14.86 6.38
C VAL A 99 -17.52 -15.55 5.80
N ARG A 100 -17.48 -15.94 4.54
CA ARG A 100 -18.56 -16.67 3.88
C ARG A 100 -18.81 -18.02 4.55
N GLN A 101 -17.78 -18.83 4.76
CA GLN A 101 -17.88 -20.13 5.40
C GLN A 101 -18.47 -20.02 6.81
N LYS A 102 -18.00 -19.06 7.62
CA LYS A 102 -18.53 -18.82 8.97
C LYS A 102 -20.00 -18.41 8.95
N THR A 103 -20.39 -17.59 7.97
CA THR A 103 -21.77 -17.12 7.84
C THR A 103 -22.69 -18.24 7.38
N GLU A 104 -22.30 -18.99 6.36
CA GLU A 104 -23.04 -20.16 5.86
C GLU A 104 -23.18 -21.24 6.95
N PHE A 105 -22.13 -21.51 7.73
CA PHE A 105 -22.20 -22.44 8.85
C PHE A 105 -23.15 -21.96 9.96
N ARG A 106 -23.11 -20.67 10.32
CA ARG A 106 -24.04 -20.10 11.30
C ARG A 106 -25.49 -20.15 10.80
N ALA A 107 -25.72 -19.85 9.53
CA ALA A 107 -27.03 -19.93 8.92
C ALA A 107 -27.58 -21.37 9.00
N LEU A 108 -26.78 -22.36 8.58
CA LEU A 108 -27.15 -23.77 8.65
C LEU A 108 -27.44 -24.23 10.09
N LEU A 109 -26.65 -23.79 11.06
CA LEU A 109 -26.88 -24.12 12.46
C LEU A 109 -28.19 -23.52 12.98
N LEU A 110 -28.51 -22.28 12.59
CA LEU A 110 -29.77 -21.63 12.94
C LEU A 110 -30.96 -22.31 12.28
N GLU A 111 -30.86 -22.68 11.01
CA GLU A 111 -31.88 -23.47 10.29
C GLU A 111 -32.16 -24.79 11.02
N LYS A 112 -31.12 -25.54 11.39
CA LYS A 112 -31.27 -26.79 12.15
C LYS A 112 -31.88 -26.58 13.53
N LYS A 113 -31.55 -25.47 14.20
CA LYS A 113 -32.17 -25.11 15.48
C LYS A 113 -33.65 -24.78 15.33
N VAL A 114 -34.02 -24.05 14.28
CA VAL A 114 -35.42 -23.74 13.97
C VAL A 114 -36.20 -25.02 13.66
N GLU A 115 -35.68 -25.89 12.79
CA GLU A 115 -36.29 -27.19 12.49
C GLU A 115 -36.49 -28.02 13.76
N SER A 116 -35.47 -28.13 14.62
CA SER A 116 -35.59 -28.88 15.87
C SER A 116 -36.61 -28.29 16.84
N LEU A 117 -36.73 -26.96 16.91
CA LEU A 117 -37.71 -26.29 17.76
C LEU A 117 -39.13 -26.48 17.19
N ASP A 118 -39.30 -26.46 15.87
CA ASP A 118 -40.57 -26.73 15.19
C ASP A 118 -41.05 -28.17 15.46
N GLU A 119 -40.16 -29.17 15.38
CA GLU A 119 -40.49 -30.55 15.75
C GLU A 119 -40.89 -30.71 17.24
N VAL A 120 -40.29 -29.92 18.12
CA VAL A 120 -40.67 -29.91 19.54
C VAL A 120 -42.03 -29.23 19.72
N LEU A 121 -42.28 -28.12 19.02
CA LEU A 121 -43.54 -27.40 19.05
C LEU A 121 -44.69 -28.31 18.58
N GLN A 122 -44.58 -28.91 17.39
CA GLN A 122 -45.60 -29.81 16.84
C GLN A 122 -45.92 -30.99 17.78
N ARG A 123 -44.89 -31.57 18.42
CA ARG A 123 -45.09 -32.62 19.44
C ARG A 123 -45.82 -32.11 20.67
N LYS A 124 -45.54 -30.87 21.10
CA LYS A 124 -46.18 -30.27 22.27
C LYS A 124 -47.62 -29.86 22.00
N GLU A 125 -47.91 -29.36 20.81
CA GLU A 125 -49.27 -29.08 20.34
C GLU A 125 -50.10 -30.36 20.32
N GLY A 126 -49.62 -31.44 19.69
CA GLY A 126 -50.33 -32.72 19.70
C GLY A 126 -50.55 -33.30 21.11
N GLN A 127 -49.56 -33.19 22.00
CA GLN A 127 -49.73 -33.59 23.41
C GLN A 127 -50.78 -32.74 24.15
N LEU A 128 -50.84 -31.44 23.84
CA LEU A 128 -51.82 -30.54 24.44
C LEU A 128 -53.23 -30.89 23.94
N ASP A 129 -53.41 -31.11 22.64
CA ASP A 129 -54.69 -31.50 22.05
C ASP A 129 -55.24 -32.79 22.69
N GLU A 130 -54.41 -33.83 22.83
CA GLU A 130 -54.79 -35.09 23.51
C GLU A 130 -55.20 -34.85 24.98
N MET A 131 -54.49 -33.98 25.70
CA MET A 131 -54.81 -33.63 27.08
C MET A 131 -56.14 -32.86 27.20
N LEU A 132 -56.40 -31.93 26.28
CA LEU A 132 -57.62 -31.15 26.25
C LEU A 132 -58.84 -32.02 25.95
N GLU A 133 -58.72 -32.93 24.98
CA GLU A 133 -59.75 -33.93 24.68
C GLU A 133 -60.06 -34.80 25.90
N THR A 134 -59.02 -35.26 26.61
CA THR A 134 -59.18 -36.11 27.80
C THR A 134 -59.80 -35.35 28.98
N ALA A 135 -59.45 -34.08 29.16
CA ALA A 135 -59.94 -33.24 30.25
C ALA A 135 -61.37 -32.75 30.04
N GLY A 136 -61.91 -32.85 28.81
CA GLY A 136 -63.25 -32.36 28.48
C GLY A 136 -63.38 -30.84 28.61
N ILE A 137 -62.28 -30.11 28.43
CA ILE A 137 -62.24 -28.65 28.46
C ILE A 137 -62.86 -28.14 27.15
N ASN A 138 -63.83 -27.23 27.24
CA ASN A 138 -64.42 -26.59 26.06
C ASN A 138 -63.61 -25.35 25.63
N ASP A 139 -63.80 -24.90 24.38
CA ASP A 139 -63.04 -23.80 23.79
C ASP A 139 -63.06 -22.51 24.63
N ASP A 140 -64.21 -22.17 25.23
CA ASP A 140 -64.34 -20.99 26.09
C ASP A 140 -63.46 -21.07 27.36
N GLN A 141 -63.39 -22.25 28.00
CA GLN A 141 -62.53 -22.48 29.18
C GLN A 141 -61.05 -22.51 28.79
N LEU A 142 -60.73 -23.00 27.59
CA LEU A 142 -59.38 -23.00 27.07
C LEU A 142 -58.87 -21.59 26.79
N GLU A 143 -59.70 -20.74 26.20
CA GLU A 143 -59.37 -19.34 25.90
C GLU A 143 -59.09 -18.55 27.18
N GLU A 144 -59.96 -18.65 28.20
CA GLU A 144 -59.76 -17.98 29.50
C GLU A 144 -58.49 -18.48 30.22
N LEU A 145 -58.21 -19.78 30.15
CA LEU A 145 -57.00 -20.36 30.75
C LEU A 145 -55.73 -19.90 30.01
N SER A 146 -55.78 -19.88 28.68
CA SER A 146 -54.68 -19.43 27.82
C SER A 146 -54.33 -17.96 28.09
N GLU A 147 -55.34 -17.10 28.21
CA GLU A 147 -55.15 -15.68 28.52
C GLU A 147 -54.47 -15.50 29.89
N LYS A 148 -54.97 -16.16 30.95
CA LYS A 148 -54.37 -16.09 32.30
C LYS A 148 -52.94 -16.61 32.34
N VAL A 149 -52.65 -17.70 31.65
CA VAL A 149 -51.30 -18.27 31.58
C VAL A 149 -50.38 -17.33 30.78
N GLY A 150 -50.86 -16.76 29.68
CA GLY A 150 -50.16 -15.75 28.89
C GLY A 150 -49.77 -14.52 29.71
N ASP A 151 -50.73 -13.94 30.44
CA ASP A 151 -50.49 -12.79 31.32
C ASP A 151 -49.47 -13.10 32.43
N LEU A 152 -49.57 -14.28 33.05
CA LEU A 152 -48.63 -14.70 34.08
C LEU A 152 -47.21 -14.88 33.52
N LEU A 153 -47.07 -15.48 32.34
CA LEU A 153 -45.78 -15.64 31.66
C LEU A 153 -45.19 -14.29 31.28
N ASN A 154 -45.99 -13.38 30.72
CA ASN A 154 -45.56 -12.03 30.38
C ASN A 154 -45.08 -11.26 31.64
N SER A 155 -45.82 -11.35 32.74
CA SER A 155 -45.42 -10.75 34.02
C SER A 155 -44.10 -11.32 34.54
N LYS A 156 -43.91 -12.64 34.49
CA LYS A 156 -42.66 -13.29 34.91
C LYS A 156 -41.49 -12.91 34.00
N ASN A 157 -41.69 -12.87 32.68
CA ASN A 157 -40.65 -12.47 31.73
C ASN A 157 -40.22 -11.01 31.94
N ALA A 158 -41.17 -10.11 32.19
CA ALA A 158 -40.85 -8.72 32.53
C ALA A 158 -40.02 -8.60 33.83
N VAL A 159 -40.29 -9.44 34.83
CA VAL A 159 -39.46 -9.51 36.04
C VAL A 159 -38.07 -10.04 35.74
N ILE A 160 -37.93 -11.07 34.89
CA ILE A 160 -36.63 -11.60 34.47
C ILE A 160 -35.82 -10.51 33.76
N GLU A 161 -36.39 -9.84 32.76
CA GLU A 161 -35.72 -8.76 32.02
C GLU A 161 -35.25 -7.64 32.96
N ASN A 162 -36.09 -7.24 33.92
CA ASN A 162 -35.72 -6.22 34.90
C ASN A 162 -34.58 -6.69 35.83
N LEU A 163 -34.60 -7.95 36.26
CA LEU A 163 -33.54 -8.51 37.09
C LEU A 163 -32.22 -8.64 36.32
N GLU A 164 -32.27 -9.06 35.06
CA GLU A 164 -31.11 -9.09 34.16
C GLU A 164 -30.52 -7.69 33.96
N TYR A 165 -31.39 -6.68 33.76
CA TYR A 165 -30.97 -5.29 33.67
C TYR A 165 -30.30 -4.77 34.94
N GLU A 166 -30.91 -4.98 36.11
CA GLU A 166 -30.32 -4.55 37.39
C GLU A 166 -29.01 -5.31 37.69
N LEU A 167 -28.92 -6.59 37.32
CA LEU A 167 -27.67 -7.35 37.42
C LEU A 167 -26.58 -6.76 36.52
N ALA A 168 -26.89 -6.46 35.25
CA ALA A 168 -25.95 -5.86 34.31
C ALA A 168 -25.47 -4.49 34.80
N LYS A 169 -26.38 -3.67 35.33
CA LYS A 169 -26.09 -2.36 35.94
C LYS A 169 -25.21 -2.47 37.18
N ALA A 170 -25.49 -3.41 38.08
CA ALA A 170 -24.67 -3.66 39.27
C ALA A 170 -23.27 -4.16 38.90
N THR A 171 -23.18 -5.07 37.93
CA THR A 171 -21.90 -5.58 37.38
C THR A 171 -21.08 -4.45 36.79
N LYS A 172 -21.70 -3.54 36.03
CA LYS A 172 -21.02 -2.36 35.50
C LYS A 172 -20.52 -1.44 36.61
N ALA A 173 -21.36 -1.10 37.59
CA ALA A 173 -20.97 -0.24 38.71
C ALA A 173 -19.79 -0.84 39.50
N HIS A 174 -19.78 -2.16 39.69
CA HIS A 174 -18.67 -2.89 40.30
C HIS A 174 -17.37 -2.73 39.49
N ASN A 175 -17.41 -2.96 38.18
CA ASN A 175 -16.25 -2.85 37.29
C ASN A 175 -15.72 -1.40 37.18
N ASP A 176 -16.61 -0.42 37.13
CA ASP A 176 -16.26 1.01 37.15
C ASP A 176 -15.57 1.39 38.47
N LEU A 177 -16.08 0.90 39.60
CA LEU A 177 -15.46 1.11 40.92
C LEU A 177 -14.05 0.53 40.97
N ILE A 178 -13.84 -0.71 40.51
CA ILE A 178 -12.51 -1.33 40.43
C ILE A 178 -11.55 -0.45 39.62
N SER A 179 -11.99 0.03 38.45
CA SER A 179 -11.19 0.89 37.58
C SER A 179 -10.80 2.21 38.25
N ILE A 180 -11.75 2.86 38.94
CA ILE A 180 -11.50 4.10 39.70
C ILE A 180 -10.53 3.85 40.85
N TYR A 181 -10.73 2.76 41.61
CA TYR A 181 -9.85 2.38 42.71
C TYR A 181 -8.42 2.13 42.24
N GLN A 182 -8.25 1.37 41.15
CA GLN A 182 -6.94 1.12 40.55
C GLN A 182 -6.25 2.43 40.12
N ALA A 183 -6.96 3.34 39.47
CA ALA A 183 -6.43 4.64 39.08
C ALA A 183 -6.03 5.50 40.30
N LYS A 184 -6.82 5.47 41.37
CA LYS A 184 -6.54 6.21 42.61
C LYS A 184 -5.33 5.64 43.36
N MET A 185 -5.22 4.31 43.44
CA MET A 185 -4.11 3.63 44.13
C MET A 185 -2.81 3.79 43.36
N SER A 186 -2.86 3.70 42.03
CA SER A 186 -1.73 4.01 41.15
C SER A 186 -1.24 5.45 41.33
N SER A 187 -2.15 6.43 41.38
CA SER A 187 -1.77 7.84 41.64
C SER A 187 -1.26 8.09 43.06
N ALA A 188 -1.58 7.23 44.03
CA ALA A 188 -1.02 7.25 45.38
C ALA A 188 0.32 6.48 45.52
N GLY A 189 0.83 5.90 44.44
CA GLY A 189 2.10 5.16 44.43
C GLY A 189 2.01 3.70 44.90
N VAL A 190 0.80 3.15 45.01
CA VAL A 190 0.58 1.73 45.34
C VAL A 190 0.66 0.89 44.05
N PRO A 191 1.50 -0.16 43.99
CA PRO A 191 1.59 -1.04 42.82
C PRO A 191 0.27 -1.74 42.52
N ALA A 192 -0.06 -1.91 41.23
CA ALA A 192 -1.28 -2.57 40.80
C ALA A 192 -1.39 -4.03 41.29
N ASP A 193 -0.25 -4.69 41.54
CA ASP A 193 -0.16 -6.09 41.99
C ASP A 193 -0.68 -6.30 43.41
N GLU A 194 -0.82 -5.23 44.21
CA GLU A 194 -1.42 -5.29 45.56
C GLU A 194 -2.96 -5.25 45.52
N LEU A 195 -3.57 -5.04 44.34
CA LEU A 195 -5.02 -4.97 44.16
C LEU A 195 -5.56 -6.31 43.66
N VAL A 196 -6.27 -7.02 44.55
CA VAL A 196 -6.83 -8.38 44.28
C VAL A 196 -8.26 -8.32 43.70
N PHE A 197 -8.74 -7.15 43.28
CA PHE A 197 -10.09 -7.02 42.73
C PHE A 197 -10.11 -7.31 41.24
N GLU A 198 -10.77 -8.40 40.85
CA GLU A 198 -10.95 -8.80 39.45
C GLU A 198 -12.31 -8.30 38.92
N PRO A 199 -12.36 -7.70 37.72
CA PRO A 199 -13.62 -7.30 37.10
C PRO A 199 -14.45 -8.53 36.73
N LEU A 200 -15.76 -8.40 36.86
CA LEU A 200 -16.71 -9.43 36.47
C LEU A 200 -16.93 -9.42 34.94
N PRO A 201 -17.13 -10.59 34.31
CA PRO A 201 -17.52 -10.64 32.90
C PRO A 201 -18.84 -9.91 32.69
N SER A 202 -18.89 -9.02 31.70
CA SER A 202 -20.03 -8.17 31.44
C SER A 202 -20.26 -8.00 29.94
N ASP A 203 -21.51 -8.10 29.52
CA ASP A 203 -21.96 -7.75 28.16
C ASP A 203 -22.23 -6.24 28.00
N THR A 204 -21.98 -5.45 29.06
CA THR A 204 -22.15 -3.99 29.03
C THR A 204 -20.89 -3.29 28.53
N THR A 205 -21.03 -2.04 28.07
CA THR A 205 -19.89 -1.25 27.58
C THR A 205 -18.80 -1.11 28.65
N THR A 206 -17.54 -1.32 28.24
CA THR A 206 -16.33 -1.14 29.05
C THR A 206 -15.88 0.32 29.14
N ALA A 207 -16.62 1.26 28.55
CA ALA A 207 -16.33 2.68 28.69
C ALA A 207 -16.56 3.12 30.15
N PRO A 208 -15.58 3.78 30.80
CA PRO A 208 -15.69 4.18 32.20
C PRO A 208 -16.85 5.16 32.37
N ALA A 209 -17.63 4.99 33.43
CA ALA A 209 -18.65 5.96 33.79
C ALA A 209 -18.04 7.37 33.99
N PRO A 210 -18.74 8.45 33.61
CA PRO A 210 -18.29 9.81 33.84
C PRO A 210 -17.94 10.01 35.32
N SER A 211 -16.73 10.48 35.62
CA SER A 211 -16.28 10.60 37.01
C SER A 211 -17.16 11.59 37.78
N LEU A 212 -17.84 11.13 38.82
CA LEU A 212 -18.60 11.99 39.74
C LEU A 212 -17.71 12.86 40.64
N PHE A 213 -16.40 12.60 40.64
CA PHE A 213 -15.42 13.40 41.36
C PHE A 213 -14.73 14.35 40.36
N ARG A 214 -15.10 15.63 40.44
CA ARG A 214 -14.40 16.75 39.80
C ARG A 214 -13.50 17.42 40.83
#